data_AF-A0A831LXU9-F1
#
_entry.id   AF-A0A831LXU9-F1
#
_cell.length_a   1.000
_cell.length_b   1.000
_cell.length_c   1.000
_cell.angle_alpha   90.00
_cell.angle_beta   90.00
_cell.angle_gamma   90.00
#
_symmetry.space_group_name_H-M   'P 1'
#
loop_
_entity.id
_entity.type
_entity.pdbx_description
1 polymer ?
#
loop_
_entity_poly.entity_id
_entity_poly.type
_entity_poly.pdbx_seq_one_letter_code
_entity_poly.pdbx_strand_id
1 'polypeptide(L)'
;MPLTPSGMHLASLALLAVAGVQAQQSPLGLIPVGSPIRWGGTNSPVNYSDPSTFGPTPVLVNGGRVRIWQEQRPLGSNGEWQIFHMETTDGSPLASQLNANWNITLDYTLRVPVSFDMAVRQWRVDGRPVTGISNFGAFCCASLSNPVFPGPAYIGSGFNGLLPAGEQRNWVEVFVNPYSFANNGGVPTARANGFSFAWRFTLRPEGPPVIRSVISAGAFGAQSSIASGTWIEIYGSNFAVGTQGWAAEDFDSGFGPTRLGGVEVSIGGRKAYVNYVSPGQINAQVPANVALGQQSVTVTTPGGTSAAFPINVEGVKPGLLAPPAFTLSGTQHVVALLPDNTTYVLPPGAIAGLNSRRVRPGETITLYGIGFGSVTPAVAPGQVATQLNALVAPIVVRFGGVQANVSYAGLAPNFVGLYQFNVTVPAVAASDAVPLTFTLSGVDLAQRLVIAVGN
;
A
#
# COMPACT_ATOMS: atom_id res chain seq x y z
N MET A 1 -27.81 -7.43 -16.68
CA MET A 1 -26.56 -7.70 -17.45
C MET A 1 -25.47 -6.85 -16.85
N PRO A 2 -24.45 -7.44 -16.20
CA PRO A 2 -23.42 -6.66 -15.52
C PRO A 2 -22.45 -6.09 -16.57
N LEU A 3 -22.34 -4.77 -16.58
CA LEU A 3 -21.48 -4.02 -17.50
C LEU A 3 -20.01 -4.23 -17.12
N THR A 4 -19.20 -4.54 -18.12
CA THR A 4 -17.76 -4.80 -18.04
C THR A 4 -16.96 -3.53 -17.69
N PRO A 5 -15.79 -3.66 -17.04
CA PRO A 5 -15.00 -2.54 -16.56
C PRO A 5 -14.17 -1.93 -17.70
N SER A 6 -14.67 -0.86 -18.32
CA SER A 6 -13.93 -0.15 -19.38
C SER A 6 -13.92 1.38 -19.18
N GLY A 7 -14.28 1.87 -17.99
CA GLY A 7 -14.22 3.29 -17.62
C GLY A 7 -12.98 3.70 -16.81
N MET A 8 -11.93 2.87 -16.78
CA MET A 8 -10.88 2.91 -15.75
C MET A 8 -9.60 3.69 -16.12
N HIS A 9 -9.65 4.61 -17.09
CA HIS A 9 -8.43 5.29 -17.56
C HIS A 9 -8.30 6.80 -17.29
N LEU A 10 -9.29 7.52 -16.74
CA LEU A 10 -9.29 8.99 -16.81
C LEU A 10 -9.57 9.76 -15.50
N ALA A 11 -9.42 9.10 -14.34
CA ALA A 11 -8.97 9.74 -13.09
C ALA A 11 -7.45 9.49 -12.84
N SER A 12 -6.77 8.95 -13.85
CA SER A 12 -5.47 8.27 -13.74
C SER A 12 -4.23 9.12 -14.00
N LEU A 13 -4.34 10.44 -13.99
CA LEU A 13 -3.15 11.33 -14.03
C LEU A 13 -3.02 12.22 -12.80
N ALA A 14 -3.91 12.05 -11.81
CA ALA A 14 -3.73 12.62 -10.49
C ALA A 14 -4.29 11.78 -9.33
N LEU A 15 -5.00 10.67 -9.58
CA LEU A 15 -5.42 9.75 -8.52
C LEU A 15 -5.36 8.25 -8.88
N LEU A 16 -4.73 7.84 -10.00
CA LEU A 16 -4.34 6.44 -10.19
C LEU A 16 -2.86 6.34 -10.59
N ALA A 17 -2.05 5.87 -9.64
CA ALA A 17 -0.99 4.95 -10.02
C ALA A 17 -1.68 3.67 -10.52
N VAL A 18 -1.44 3.39 -11.79
CA VAL A 18 -1.89 2.23 -12.56
C VAL A 18 -1.74 0.95 -11.75
N ALA A 19 -2.80 0.14 -11.66
CA ALA A 19 -2.67 -1.30 -11.46
C ALA A 19 -1.91 -1.85 -12.67
N GLY A 20 -0.59 -1.78 -12.61
CA GLY A 20 0.25 -2.55 -13.49
C GLY A 20 -0.08 -4.01 -13.19
N VAL A 21 -0.42 -4.75 -14.23
CA VAL A 21 -0.14 -6.19 -14.28
C VAL A 21 1.21 -6.36 -13.61
N GLN A 22 1.25 -6.99 -12.44
CA GLN A 22 2.48 -7.19 -11.69
C GLN A 22 3.42 -7.98 -12.61
N ALA A 23 4.28 -7.26 -13.33
CA ALA A 23 5.53 -7.84 -13.78
C ALA A 23 6.14 -8.42 -12.51
N GLN A 24 6.40 -9.73 -12.53
CA GLN A 24 6.95 -10.46 -11.41
C GLN A 24 8.19 -9.71 -10.94
N GLN A 25 8.05 -8.98 -9.83
CA GLN A 25 9.10 -8.07 -9.38
C GLN A 25 10.33 -8.90 -9.06
N SER A 26 11.51 -8.36 -9.34
CA SER A 26 12.75 -9.01 -8.92
C SER A 26 12.97 -8.77 -7.42
N PRO A 27 13.52 -9.75 -6.69
CA PRO A 27 13.98 -9.55 -5.34
C PRO A 27 14.99 -8.39 -5.26
N LEU A 28 15.00 -7.70 -4.12
CA LEU A 28 15.94 -6.62 -3.78
C LEU A 28 17.37 -7.14 -3.54
N GLY A 29 17.52 -8.43 -3.19
CA GLY A 29 18.83 -9.00 -2.90
C GLY A 29 19.45 -8.43 -1.62
N LEU A 30 18.63 -8.34 -0.55
CA LEU A 30 19.01 -7.91 0.79
C LEU A 30 20.09 -8.83 1.36
N ILE A 31 19.99 -10.13 1.11
CA ILE A 31 21.13 -11.07 1.15
C ILE A 31 21.52 -11.35 -0.31
N PRO A 32 22.68 -10.89 -0.82
CA PRO A 32 23.02 -11.08 -2.22
C PRO A 32 23.16 -12.56 -2.61
N VAL A 33 22.61 -12.97 -3.76
CA VAL A 33 22.88 -14.29 -4.35
C VAL A 33 24.38 -14.44 -4.63
N GLY A 34 24.94 -15.58 -4.23
CA GLY A 34 26.36 -15.89 -4.26
C GLY A 34 27.14 -15.41 -3.04
N SER A 35 26.52 -14.65 -2.12
CA SER A 35 27.21 -14.22 -0.90
C SER A 35 27.57 -15.42 0.00
N PRO A 36 28.71 -15.36 0.71
CA PRO A 36 29.05 -16.38 1.69
C PRO A 36 28.00 -16.47 2.80
N ILE A 37 27.61 -17.69 3.14
CA ILE A 37 26.74 -18.00 4.27
C ILE A 37 27.37 -19.18 5.01
N ARG A 38 27.28 -19.21 6.35
CA ARG A 38 27.70 -20.37 7.13
C ARG A 38 26.48 -21.04 7.71
N TRP A 39 26.31 -22.32 7.41
CA TRP A 39 25.24 -23.16 7.95
C TRP A 39 25.78 -24.05 9.04
N GLY A 40 25.13 -24.05 10.18
CA GLY A 40 25.49 -24.95 11.26
C GLY A 40 24.27 -25.38 12.04
N GLY A 41 24.55 -26.23 13.01
CA GLY A 41 23.53 -26.68 13.94
C GLY A 41 24.08 -27.70 14.92
N THR A 42 23.40 -27.77 16.05
CA THR A 42 23.55 -28.83 17.04
C THR A 42 22.54 -29.91 16.72
N ASN A 43 22.98 -31.16 16.63
CA ASN A 43 22.15 -32.34 16.36
C ASN A 43 21.32 -32.26 15.06
N SER A 44 21.69 -31.44 14.08
CA SER A 44 20.84 -31.12 12.93
C SER A 44 21.42 -31.53 11.55
N PRO A 45 21.44 -32.82 11.15
CA PRO A 45 21.19 -34.07 11.87
C PRO A 45 22.31 -34.49 12.84
N VAL A 46 23.52 -33.94 12.69
CA VAL A 46 24.61 -34.02 13.66
C VAL A 46 25.15 -32.62 13.94
N ASN A 47 26.16 -32.48 14.79
CA ASN A 47 26.82 -31.19 15.00
C ASN A 47 27.68 -30.85 13.77
N TYR A 48 27.46 -29.68 13.18
CA TYR A 48 28.24 -29.22 12.02
C TYR A 48 28.26 -27.68 11.91
N SER A 49 29.19 -27.16 11.11
CA SER A 49 29.32 -25.74 10.78
C SER A 49 30.08 -25.63 9.45
N ASP A 50 29.35 -25.58 8.35
CA ASP A 50 29.91 -25.64 7.01
C ASP A 50 29.69 -24.32 6.26
N PRO A 51 30.68 -23.84 5.49
CA PRO A 51 30.50 -22.72 4.59
C PRO A 51 29.68 -23.16 3.37
N SER A 52 28.86 -22.25 2.85
CA SER A 52 28.20 -22.38 1.56
C SER A 52 28.01 -21.00 0.92
N THR A 53 27.23 -20.93 -0.15
CA THR A 53 26.79 -19.68 -0.77
C THR A 53 25.28 -19.57 -0.68
N PHE A 54 24.77 -18.34 -0.55
CA PHE A 54 23.34 -18.07 -0.63
C PHE A 54 22.88 -18.18 -2.09
N GLY A 55 21.90 -19.04 -2.39
CA GLY A 55 21.35 -19.14 -3.72
C GLY A 55 20.34 -20.28 -3.93
N PRO A 56 19.65 -20.28 -5.08
CA PRO A 56 18.60 -21.25 -5.39
C PRO A 56 19.13 -22.64 -5.75
N THR A 57 20.40 -22.74 -6.15
CA THR A 57 21.03 -24.02 -6.49
C THR A 57 21.30 -24.80 -5.22
N PRO A 58 20.75 -26.02 -5.06
CA PRO A 58 21.02 -26.81 -3.88
C PRO A 58 22.48 -27.21 -3.74
N VAL A 59 23.00 -27.08 -2.53
CA VAL A 59 24.35 -27.48 -2.16
C VAL A 59 24.31 -28.48 -1.01
N LEU A 60 25.33 -29.34 -0.95
CA LEU A 60 25.46 -30.35 0.08
C LEU A 60 26.34 -29.84 1.22
N VAL A 61 25.85 -29.98 2.44
CA VAL A 61 26.55 -29.66 3.69
C VAL A 61 26.49 -30.87 4.64
N ASN A 62 27.14 -30.74 5.79
CA ASN A 62 27.28 -31.76 6.82
C ASN A 62 27.83 -33.07 6.24
N GLY A 63 28.94 -32.96 5.51
CA GLY A 63 29.58 -34.10 4.84
C GLY A 63 28.70 -34.82 3.80
N GLY A 64 27.75 -34.12 3.18
CA GLY A 64 26.86 -34.68 2.15
C GLY A 64 25.50 -35.16 2.66
N ARG A 65 25.25 -35.06 3.97
CA ARG A 65 24.03 -35.57 4.61
C ARG A 65 22.82 -34.65 4.47
N VAL A 66 23.05 -33.36 4.22
CA VAL A 66 22.00 -32.36 4.13
C VAL A 66 22.13 -31.60 2.84
N ARG A 67 21.01 -31.45 2.13
CA ARG A 67 20.85 -30.55 1.00
C ARG A 67 20.21 -29.26 1.49
N ILE A 68 20.82 -28.12 1.19
CA ILE A 68 20.30 -26.79 1.50
C ILE A 68 20.18 -25.93 0.25
N TRP A 69 19.20 -25.05 0.20
CA TRP A 69 19.05 -24.03 -0.85
C TRP A 69 18.23 -22.86 -0.31
N GLN A 70 18.26 -21.75 -1.03
CA GLN A 70 17.59 -20.52 -0.63
C GLN A 70 16.86 -19.86 -1.79
N GLU A 71 15.74 -19.20 -1.48
CA GLU A 71 14.96 -18.46 -2.45
C GLU A 71 14.70 -17.05 -1.91
N GLN A 72 14.47 -16.12 -2.83
CA GLN A 72 14.03 -14.77 -2.48
C GLN A 72 12.70 -14.49 -3.14
N ARG A 73 11.76 -13.95 -2.36
CA ARG A 73 10.44 -13.56 -2.88
C ARG A 73 10.19 -12.09 -2.55
N PRO A 74 10.00 -11.21 -3.54
CA PRO A 74 9.80 -9.78 -3.29
C PRO A 74 8.49 -9.51 -2.55
N LEU A 75 8.48 -8.40 -1.81
CA LEU A 75 7.32 -7.85 -1.09
C LEU A 75 7.05 -6.42 -1.56
N GLY A 76 6.99 -6.22 -2.87
CA GLY A 76 7.00 -4.87 -3.41
C GLY A 76 8.41 -4.30 -3.48
N SER A 77 8.47 -2.98 -3.52
CA SER A 77 9.71 -2.18 -3.44
C SER A 77 10.27 -2.05 -2.02
N ASN A 78 9.56 -2.55 -1.00
CA ASN A 78 9.80 -2.26 0.41
C ASN A 78 10.41 -3.42 1.19
N GLY A 79 10.64 -4.57 0.56
CA GLY A 79 11.20 -5.72 1.25
C GLY A 79 11.14 -7.00 0.43
N GLU A 80 11.53 -8.10 1.06
CA GLU A 80 11.47 -9.43 0.49
C GLU A 80 11.48 -10.50 1.59
N TRP A 81 11.01 -11.68 1.24
CA TRP A 81 11.25 -12.89 2.01
C TRP A 81 12.60 -13.49 1.64
N GLN A 82 13.41 -13.81 2.66
CA GLN A 82 14.53 -14.73 2.55
C GLN A 82 14.04 -16.12 2.95
N ILE A 83 14.01 -17.06 2.01
CA ILE A 83 13.47 -18.39 2.23
C ILE A 83 14.63 -19.37 2.23
N PHE A 84 14.66 -20.23 3.25
CA PHE A 84 15.71 -21.21 3.45
C PHE A 84 15.09 -22.60 3.53
N HIS A 85 15.77 -23.55 2.92
CA HIS A 85 15.36 -24.94 2.87
C HIS A 85 16.51 -25.83 3.31
N MET A 86 16.17 -26.87 4.05
CA MET A 86 17.05 -27.98 4.36
C MET A 86 16.30 -29.31 4.28
N GLU A 87 17.00 -30.34 3.84
CA GLU A 87 16.47 -31.69 3.71
C GLU A 87 17.61 -32.71 3.84
N THR A 88 17.40 -33.83 4.54
CA THR A 88 18.37 -34.92 4.57
C THR A 88 18.42 -35.64 3.22
N THR A 89 19.60 -36.07 2.79
CA THR A 89 19.79 -36.66 1.45
C THR A 89 19.34 -38.12 1.37
N ASP A 90 19.23 -38.81 2.50
CA ASP A 90 18.85 -40.22 2.62
C ASP A 90 17.42 -40.41 3.17
N GLY A 91 16.70 -39.31 3.40
CA GLY A 91 15.36 -39.33 3.99
C GLY A 91 15.32 -39.62 5.50
N SER A 92 16.48 -39.68 6.17
CA SER A 92 16.56 -39.83 7.62
C SER A 92 16.01 -38.59 8.36
N PRO A 93 15.67 -38.70 9.66
CA PRO A 93 15.24 -37.54 10.45
C PRO A 93 16.25 -36.41 10.47
N LEU A 94 15.74 -35.19 10.61
CA LEU A 94 16.56 -33.98 10.78
C LEU A 94 17.36 -33.94 12.10
N ALA A 95 17.20 -34.93 12.98
CA ALA A 95 18.00 -35.08 14.18
C ALA A 95 18.48 -36.52 14.37
N SER A 96 19.76 -36.70 14.73
CA SER A 96 20.33 -38.01 15.05
C SER A 96 19.94 -38.50 16.46
N GLN A 97 19.69 -37.58 17.40
CA GLN A 97 19.27 -37.91 18.77
C GLN A 97 18.00 -37.15 19.13
N LEU A 98 16.86 -37.84 19.16
CA LEU A 98 15.57 -37.19 19.43
C LEU A 98 15.49 -36.54 20.82
N ASN A 99 16.21 -37.08 21.81
CA ASN A 99 16.17 -36.57 23.18
C ASN A 99 17.26 -35.53 23.50
N ALA A 100 17.97 -35.04 22.49
CA ALA A 100 19.00 -34.01 22.65
C ALA A 100 18.52 -32.63 22.17
N ASN A 101 19.27 -31.59 22.55
CA ASN A 101 19.08 -30.24 22.02
C ASN A 101 19.27 -30.24 20.51
N TRP A 102 18.47 -29.43 19.82
CA TRP A 102 18.53 -29.28 18.37
C TRP A 102 18.40 -27.81 17.99
N ASN A 103 19.28 -27.35 17.10
CA ASN A 103 19.18 -26.00 16.54
C ASN A 103 19.73 -25.89 15.13
N ILE A 104 19.34 -24.80 14.47
CA ILE A 104 19.93 -24.32 13.21
C ILE A 104 20.53 -22.95 13.46
N THR A 105 21.77 -22.77 13.04
CA THR A 105 22.50 -21.51 13.13
C THR A 105 22.96 -21.03 11.76
N LEU A 106 22.93 -19.71 11.54
CA LEU A 106 23.34 -19.08 10.29
C LEU A 106 24.26 -17.88 10.54
N ASP A 107 25.27 -17.72 9.68
CA ASP A 107 25.94 -16.44 9.46
C ASP A 107 25.57 -15.94 8.06
N TYR A 108 25.14 -14.68 7.91
CA TYR A 108 24.76 -14.08 6.63
C TYR A 108 25.12 -12.60 6.56
N THR A 109 25.17 -12.01 5.37
CA THR A 109 25.49 -10.58 5.20
C THR A 109 24.30 -9.82 4.61
N LEU A 110 23.86 -8.78 5.31
CA LEU A 110 22.84 -7.87 4.83
C LEU A 110 23.46 -6.70 4.06
N ARG A 111 22.92 -6.38 2.89
CA ARG A 111 23.38 -5.24 2.06
C ARG A 111 23.07 -3.88 2.70
N VAL A 112 21.92 -3.78 3.34
CA VAL A 112 21.37 -2.55 3.93
C VAL A 112 20.69 -2.87 5.27
N PRO A 113 20.46 -1.88 6.14
CA PRO A 113 19.69 -2.11 7.35
C PRO A 113 18.26 -2.52 7.02
N VAL A 114 17.73 -3.50 7.74
CA VAL A 114 16.37 -4.03 7.54
C VAL A 114 15.69 -4.24 8.88
N SER A 115 14.37 -4.20 8.88
CA SER A 115 13.58 -4.73 9.98
C SER A 115 13.33 -6.22 9.73
N PHE A 116 13.57 -7.04 10.73
CA PHE A 116 13.09 -8.41 10.76
C PHE A 116 11.76 -8.45 11.50
N ASP A 117 10.67 -8.63 10.77
CA ASP A 117 9.31 -8.44 11.30
C ASP A 117 8.44 -9.69 11.36
N MET A 118 8.80 -10.72 10.59
CA MET A 118 8.03 -11.96 10.53
C MET A 118 8.92 -13.16 10.20
N ALA A 119 8.56 -14.31 10.75
CA ALA A 119 9.15 -15.60 10.42
C ALA A 119 8.06 -16.63 10.16
N VAL A 120 8.26 -17.48 9.16
CA VAL A 120 7.39 -18.65 8.91
C VAL A 120 8.26 -19.89 8.95
N ARG A 121 7.82 -20.94 9.64
CA ARG A 121 8.57 -22.20 9.80
C ARG A 121 7.69 -23.39 9.46
N GLN A 122 8.19 -24.30 8.66
CA GLN A 122 7.44 -25.46 8.18
C GLN A 122 8.30 -26.72 8.23
N TRP A 123 7.79 -27.73 8.93
CA TRP A 123 8.31 -29.09 8.91
C TRP A 123 7.72 -29.87 7.73
N ARG A 124 8.52 -30.75 7.14
CA ARG A 124 8.13 -31.61 6.02
C ARG A 124 8.56 -33.05 6.22
N VAL A 125 7.80 -33.94 5.60
CA VAL A 125 8.13 -35.36 5.41
C VAL A 125 8.06 -35.64 3.92
N ASP A 126 9.17 -36.04 3.31
CA ASP A 126 9.30 -36.38 1.90
C ASP A 126 8.76 -35.28 0.98
N GLY A 127 9.20 -34.05 1.23
CA GLY A 127 8.78 -32.85 0.51
C GLY A 127 7.36 -32.34 0.81
N ARG A 128 6.55 -33.05 1.60
CA ARG A 128 5.17 -32.65 1.92
C ARG A 128 5.08 -31.94 3.28
N PRO A 129 4.28 -30.87 3.40
CA PRO A 129 4.10 -30.19 4.68
C PRO A 129 3.42 -31.11 5.70
N VAL A 130 3.84 -31.02 6.97
CA VAL A 130 3.17 -31.73 8.07
C VAL A 130 1.77 -31.13 8.27
N THR A 131 0.75 -31.97 8.11
CA THR A 131 -0.67 -31.61 8.22
C THR A 131 -1.23 -32.09 9.57
N GLY A 132 -1.37 -31.20 10.57
CA GLY A 132 -1.81 -31.59 11.92
C GLY A 132 -0.95 -30.98 13.01
N ILE A 133 -0.48 -29.75 12.79
CA ILE A 133 0.40 -29.06 13.70
C ILE A 133 -0.37 -28.32 14.78
N SER A 134 0.19 -28.25 15.98
CA SER A 134 -0.31 -27.44 17.09
C SER A 134 0.85 -26.73 17.79
N ASN A 135 0.55 -25.67 18.53
CA ASN A 135 1.59 -24.89 19.20
C ASN A 135 2.36 -25.75 20.22
N PHE A 136 3.68 -25.58 20.28
CA PHE A 136 4.53 -26.27 21.25
C PHE A 136 5.76 -25.43 21.59
N GLY A 137 6.17 -25.39 22.86
CA GLY A 137 7.29 -24.57 23.30
C GLY A 137 7.19 -23.11 22.82
N ALA A 138 8.25 -22.62 22.17
CA ALA A 138 8.29 -21.30 21.56
C ALA A 138 7.67 -21.23 20.14
N PHE A 139 7.19 -22.35 19.61
CA PHE A 139 6.50 -22.39 18.31
C PHE A 139 5.03 -22.14 18.54
N CYS A 140 4.67 -20.87 18.43
CA CYS A 140 3.29 -20.44 18.41
C CYS A 140 2.80 -20.12 17.00
N CYS A 141 1.49 -19.90 16.97
CA CYS A 141 0.62 -19.61 15.85
C CYS A 141 0.75 -20.61 14.70
N ALA A 142 0.60 -21.90 15.04
CA ALA A 142 0.26 -22.93 14.08
C ALA A 142 -0.94 -22.46 13.24
N SER A 143 -0.75 -22.41 11.94
CA SER A 143 -1.74 -21.92 10.98
C SER A 143 -1.86 -22.89 9.83
N LEU A 144 -3.08 -23.05 9.30
CA LEU A 144 -3.34 -23.86 8.12
C LEU A 144 -2.91 -23.17 6.82
N SER A 145 -2.80 -21.84 6.82
CA SER A 145 -2.36 -21.02 5.70
C SER A 145 -1.30 -20.01 6.13
N ASN A 146 -0.40 -19.65 5.22
CA ASN A 146 0.67 -18.70 5.47
C ASN A 146 1.08 -18.02 4.14
N PRO A 147 1.78 -16.87 4.16
CA PRO A 147 2.07 -16.10 2.95
C PRO A 147 3.20 -16.65 2.08
N VAL A 148 3.92 -17.70 2.52
CA VAL A 148 5.17 -18.15 1.88
C VAL A 148 5.07 -19.57 1.33
N PHE A 149 4.78 -20.54 2.21
CA PHE A 149 4.79 -21.96 1.92
C PHE A 149 3.39 -22.52 1.66
N PRO A 150 3.25 -23.55 0.81
CA PRO A 150 2.00 -24.29 0.70
C PRO A 150 1.73 -25.09 1.99
N GLY A 151 0.49 -25.00 2.49
CA GLY A 151 0.03 -25.81 3.63
C GLY A 151 0.40 -25.26 5.02
N PRO A 152 0.21 -26.07 6.08
CA PRO A 152 0.35 -25.60 7.45
C PRO A 152 1.79 -25.19 7.82
N ALA A 153 1.91 -24.16 8.65
CA ALA A 153 3.18 -23.64 9.14
C ALA A 153 3.02 -22.96 10.51
N TYR A 154 4.13 -22.71 11.19
CA TYR A 154 4.19 -21.86 12.38
C TYR A 154 4.56 -20.44 11.96
N ILE A 155 3.78 -19.46 12.41
CA ILE A 155 3.95 -18.06 12.01
C ILE A 155 4.33 -17.22 13.23
N GLY A 156 5.55 -16.72 13.28
CA GLY A 156 5.98 -15.70 14.24
C GLY A 156 5.86 -14.31 13.63
N SER A 157 5.30 -13.35 14.36
CA SER A 157 5.27 -11.94 13.97
C SER A 157 5.51 -11.05 15.18
N GLY A 158 5.72 -9.75 14.95
CA GLY A 158 5.99 -8.79 16.03
C GLY A 158 7.45 -8.73 16.46
N PHE A 159 8.34 -9.37 15.71
CA PHE A 159 9.76 -9.07 15.74
C PHE A 159 9.91 -7.59 15.31
N ASN A 160 10.62 -6.78 16.07
CA ASN A 160 10.88 -5.37 15.73
C ASN A 160 12.37 -5.06 15.95
N GLY A 161 13.23 -6.01 15.61
CA GLY A 161 14.68 -5.84 15.67
C GLY A 161 15.17 -5.14 14.41
N LEU A 162 15.86 -4.01 14.57
CA LEU A 162 16.68 -3.45 13.50
C LEU A 162 17.91 -4.36 13.34
N LEU A 163 18.08 -4.91 12.15
CA LEU A 163 19.32 -5.56 11.75
C LEU A 163 20.15 -4.54 10.96
N PRO A 164 21.39 -4.21 11.40
CA PRO A 164 22.25 -3.31 10.64
C PRO A 164 22.70 -3.98 9.33
N ALA A 165 23.13 -3.16 8.37
CA ALA A 165 23.89 -3.68 7.24
C ALA A 165 25.17 -4.37 7.72
N GLY A 166 25.65 -5.32 6.94
CA GLY A 166 26.85 -6.10 7.22
C GLY A 166 26.55 -7.48 7.78
N GLU A 167 27.60 -8.08 8.34
CA GLU A 167 27.62 -9.48 8.75
C GLU A 167 26.80 -9.71 10.02
N GLN A 168 25.85 -10.64 9.94
CA GLN A 168 25.12 -11.21 11.06
C GLN A 168 25.77 -12.57 11.37
N ARG A 169 26.21 -12.75 12.62
CA ARG A 169 26.89 -14.00 13.07
C ARG A 169 26.10 -14.71 14.14
N ASN A 170 26.21 -16.04 14.16
CA ASN A 170 25.60 -16.93 15.14
C ASN A 170 24.09 -16.73 15.28
N TRP A 171 23.40 -16.41 14.17
CA TRP A 171 21.95 -16.27 14.19
C TRP A 171 21.33 -17.63 14.46
N VAL A 172 20.68 -17.78 15.62
CA VAL A 172 19.93 -19.00 15.94
C VAL A 172 18.54 -18.85 15.35
N GLU A 173 18.26 -19.58 14.27
CA GLU A 173 16.92 -19.56 13.68
C GLU A 173 15.90 -20.25 14.58
N VAL A 174 16.29 -21.39 15.10
CA VAL A 174 15.39 -22.28 15.82
C VAL A 174 16.17 -23.07 16.85
N PHE A 175 15.56 -23.25 18.02
CA PHE A 175 16.09 -24.06 19.10
C PHE A 175 14.97 -24.89 19.72
N VAL A 176 15.18 -26.20 19.83
CA VAL A 176 14.27 -27.15 20.47
C VAL A 176 15.06 -27.95 21.50
N ASN A 177 14.57 -28.01 22.74
CA ASN A 177 15.19 -28.76 23.82
C ASN A 177 14.13 -29.59 24.59
N PRO A 178 14.13 -30.93 24.46
CA PRO A 178 14.80 -31.75 23.45
C PRO A 178 14.04 -31.78 22.11
N TYR A 179 14.66 -32.21 21.01
CA TYR A 179 13.99 -32.26 19.69
C TYR A 179 12.65 -33.01 19.69
N SER A 180 12.54 -34.10 20.46
CA SER A 180 11.33 -34.91 20.63
C SER A 180 10.13 -34.11 21.16
N PHE A 181 10.36 -32.94 21.77
CA PHE A 181 9.30 -32.03 22.19
C PHE A 181 8.42 -31.54 21.04
N ALA A 182 8.94 -31.51 19.81
CA ALA A 182 8.16 -31.16 18.63
C ALA A 182 7.04 -32.17 18.29
N ASN A 183 7.10 -33.40 18.80
CA ASN A 183 6.00 -34.38 18.64
C ASN A 183 4.72 -33.90 19.33
N ASN A 184 4.83 -33.15 20.43
CA ASN A 184 3.66 -32.56 21.10
C ASN A 184 2.93 -31.56 20.18
N GLY A 185 3.67 -30.91 19.28
CA GLY A 185 3.13 -30.05 18.24
C GLY A 185 2.69 -30.79 16.98
N GLY A 186 2.63 -32.12 16.99
CA GLY A 186 2.23 -32.93 15.84
C GLY A 186 3.30 -33.12 14.76
N VAL A 187 4.55 -32.68 15.00
CA VAL A 187 5.66 -32.92 14.08
C VAL A 187 6.16 -34.36 14.28
N PRO A 188 6.10 -35.25 13.27
CA PRO A 188 6.57 -36.63 13.42
C PRO A 188 8.10 -36.67 13.38
N THR A 189 8.77 -36.40 14.51
CA THR A 189 10.23 -36.17 14.54
C THR A 189 11.05 -37.36 14.06
N ALA A 190 10.50 -38.57 14.11
CA ALA A 190 11.15 -39.80 13.61
C ALA A 190 11.11 -39.96 12.08
N ARG A 191 10.42 -39.08 11.35
CA ARG A 191 10.31 -39.10 9.89
C ARG A 191 10.46 -37.73 9.24
N ALA A 192 10.38 -36.66 10.03
CA ALA A 192 10.57 -35.30 9.55
C ALA A 192 12.02 -35.11 9.03
N ASN A 193 12.16 -35.17 7.72
CA ASN A 193 13.43 -35.10 6.99
C ASN A 193 13.64 -33.74 6.29
N GLY A 194 12.62 -32.87 6.29
CA GLY A 194 12.70 -31.53 5.71
C GLY A 194 12.26 -30.44 6.66
N PHE A 195 12.94 -29.30 6.61
CA PHE A 195 12.57 -28.08 7.34
C PHE A 195 12.80 -26.88 6.44
N SER A 196 11.86 -25.95 6.48
CA SER A 196 12.01 -24.65 5.85
C SER A 196 11.64 -23.55 6.80
N PHE A 197 12.33 -22.44 6.65
CA PHE A 197 11.99 -21.21 7.33
C PHE A 197 12.13 -20.05 6.37
N ALA A 198 11.33 -19.02 6.59
CA ALA A 198 11.36 -17.80 5.80
C ALA A 198 11.38 -16.60 6.73
N TRP A 199 12.23 -15.63 6.42
CA TRP A 199 12.32 -14.35 7.12
C TRP A 199 11.77 -13.25 6.25
N ARG A 200 10.90 -12.44 6.82
CA ARG A 200 10.47 -11.20 6.19
C ARG A 200 11.43 -10.09 6.60
N PHE A 201 12.14 -9.56 5.60
CA PHE A 201 12.94 -8.37 5.76
C PHE A 201 12.27 -7.21 5.04
N THR A 202 12.02 -6.14 5.78
CA THR A 202 11.51 -4.89 5.23
C THR A 202 12.57 -3.81 5.35
N LEU A 203 12.72 -3.03 4.29
CA LEU A 203 13.61 -1.87 4.26
C LEU A 203 13.12 -0.82 5.26
N ARG A 204 14.06 -0.20 5.98
CA ARG A 204 13.76 0.87 6.95
C ARG A 204 14.35 2.19 6.45
N PRO A 205 13.60 3.30 6.52
CA PRO A 205 14.18 4.63 6.29
C PRO A 205 15.35 4.90 7.26
N GLU A 206 16.37 5.64 6.81
CA GLU A 206 17.62 5.88 7.56
C GLU A 206 17.43 6.64 8.88
N GLY A 207 16.25 7.20 9.14
CA GLY A 207 15.90 7.85 10.39
C GLY A 207 14.41 8.20 10.46
N PRO A 208 14.01 9.00 11.47
CA PRO A 208 12.64 9.48 11.58
C PRO A 208 12.21 10.26 10.33
N PRO A 209 10.92 10.18 9.94
CA PRO A 209 10.38 10.93 8.82
C PRO A 209 10.42 12.45 9.09
N VAL A 210 10.60 13.24 8.03
CA VAL A 210 10.55 14.70 8.10
C VAL A 210 9.46 15.20 7.18
N ILE A 211 8.48 15.91 7.75
CA ILE A 211 7.40 16.56 6.99
C ILE A 211 7.87 17.97 6.59
N ARG A 212 7.77 18.29 5.30
CA ARG A 212 8.09 19.63 4.76
C ARG A 212 6.84 20.41 4.38
N SER A 213 5.83 19.75 3.86
CA SER A 213 4.54 20.37 3.56
C SER A 213 3.39 19.36 3.64
N VAL A 214 2.20 19.89 3.91
CA VAL A 214 0.93 19.18 3.84
C VAL A 214 -0.05 20.08 3.09
N ILE A 215 -0.68 19.55 2.05
CA ILE A 215 -1.69 20.25 1.25
C ILE A 215 -2.88 19.32 0.99
N SER A 216 -4.06 19.87 0.68
CA SER A 216 -5.07 19.08 -0.03
C SER A 216 -4.48 18.57 -1.35
N ALA A 217 -4.97 17.44 -1.86
CA ALA A 217 -4.40 16.82 -3.06
C ALA A 217 -4.19 17.83 -4.19
N GLY A 218 -3.00 17.83 -4.79
CA GLY A 218 -2.48 18.94 -5.59
C GLY A 218 -3.33 19.20 -6.83
N ALA A 219 -3.80 18.14 -7.47
CA ALA A 219 -4.71 18.24 -8.61
C ALA A 219 -6.13 18.71 -8.27
N PHE A 220 -6.43 18.95 -7.00
CA PHE A 220 -7.72 19.43 -6.50
C PHE A 220 -7.57 20.79 -5.80
N GLY A 221 -6.61 21.60 -6.25
CA GLY A 221 -6.44 22.99 -5.82
C GLY A 221 -5.35 23.23 -4.78
N ALA A 222 -4.66 22.18 -4.28
CA ALA A 222 -3.47 22.31 -3.44
C ALA A 222 -3.63 23.25 -2.23
N GLN A 223 -4.78 23.20 -1.56
CA GLN A 223 -5.12 24.12 -0.48
C GLN A 223 -4.23 23.87 0.75
N SER A 224 -3.86 24.93 1.47
CA SER A 224 -3.00 24.89 2.68
C SER A 224 -3.73 24.50 3.96
N SER A 225 -5.03 24.17 3.87
CA SER A 225 -5.89 23.71 4.96
C SER A 225 -6.64 22.47 4.50
N ILE A 226 -7.09 21.66 5.45
CA ILE A 226 -7.67 20.34 5.19
C ILE A 226 -9.06 20.24 5.85
N ALA A 227 -9.83 19.23 5.47
CA ALA A 227 -11.12 18.92 6.09
C ALA A 227 -11.29 17.40 6.22
N SER A 228 -12.14 16.97 7.14
CA SER A 228 -12.45 15.53 7.29
C SER A 228 -12.93 14.94 5.96
N GLY A 229 -12.43 13.75 5.60
CA GLY A 229 -12.79 13.06 4.35
C GLY A 229 -12.13 13.60 3.07
N THR A 230 -11.37 14.69 3.13
CA THR A 230 -10.59 15.16 1.97
C THR A 230 -9.31 14.36 1.79
N TRP A 231 -8.80 14.32 0.56
CA TRP A 231 -7.50 13.76 0.23
C TRP A 231 -6.40 14.80 0.40
N ILE A 232 -5.29 14.39 1.00
CA ILE A 232 -4.11 15.24 1.24
C ILE A 232 -2.85 14.60 0.66
N GLU A 233 -1.89 15.44 0.33
CA GLU A 233 -0.53 15.07 -0.03
C GLU A 233 0.43 15.64 1.03
N ILE A 234 1.33 14.79 1.50
CA ILE A 234 2.35 15.11 2.49
C ILE A 234 3.69 14.93 1.80
N TYR A 235 4.49 15.99 1.73
CA TYR A 235 5.82 15.96 1.10
C TYR A 235 6.92 16.07 2.15
N GLY A 236 8.02 15.38 1.91
CA GLY A 236 9.07 15.28 2.91
C GLY A 236 10.20 14.32 2.53
N SER A 237 10.76 13.66 3.54
CA SER A 237 11.84 12.68 3.38
C SER A 237 11.73 11.58 4.44
N ASN A 238 12.38 10.43 4.19
CA ASN A 238 12.41 9.26 5.08
C ASN A 238 11.02 8.68 5.37
N PHE A 239 10.06 8.84 4.44
CA PHE A 239 8.72 8.28 4.57
C PHE A 239 8.70 6.77 4.28
N ALA A 240 9.40 6.35 3.24
CA ALA A 240 9.56 4.95 2.87
C ALA A 240 10.91 4.77 2.15
N VAL A 241 11.31 3.52 1.91
CA VAL A 241 12.49 3.25 1.06
C VAL A 241 12.08 2.97 -0.38
N GLY A 242 10.95 2.29 -0.57
CA GLY A 242 10.31 2.08 -1.86
C GLY A 242 8.98 2.82 -1.97
N THR A 243 8.36 2.64 -3.14
CA THR A 243 7.03 3.17 -3.45
C THR A 243 5.98 2.06 -3.39
N GLN A 244 4.87 2.32 -2.70
CA GLN A 244 3.72 1.41 -2.62
C GLN A 244 2.42 2.21 -2.70
N GLY A 245 1.49 1.73 -3.52
CA GLY A 245 0.09 2.16 -3.50
C GLY A 245 -0.81 1.06 -2.94
N TRP A 246 -2.10 1.36 -2.78
CA TRP A 246 -3.10 0.36 -2.45
C TRP A 246 -3.11 -0.82 -3.44
N ALA A 247 -3.25 -2.01 -2.88
CA ALA A 247 -3.68 -3.22 -3.56
C ALA A 247 -5.04 -3.69 -3.01
N ALA A 248 -5.71 -4.62 -3.70
CA ALA A 248 -7.03 -5.09 -3.29
C ALA A 248 -7.00 -5.75 -1.90
N GLU A 249 -5.91 -6.46 -1.62
CA GLU A 249 -5.62 -7.12 -0.35
C GLU A 249 -5.36 -6.18 0.84
N ASP A 250 -5.11 -4.90 0.60
CA ASP A 250 -4.91 -3.92 1.68
C ASP A 250 -6.24 -3.48 2.31
N PHE A 251 -7.37 -3.73 1.64
CA PHE A 251 -8.69 -3.33 2.13
C PHE A 251 -9.26 -4.35 3.11
N ASP A 252 -9.77 -3.86 4.23
CA ASP A 252 -10.52 -4.65 5.20
C ASP A 252 -11.97 -4.18 5.22
N SER A 253 -12.89 -5.08 4.89
CA SER A 253 -14.33 -4.84 4.98
C SER A 253 -14.79 -3.56 4.23
N GLY A 254 -14.12 -3.23 3.12
CA GLY A 254 -14.40 -2.05 2.30
C GLY A 254 -13.77 -0.75 2.80
N PHE A 255 -12.90 -0.80 3.81
CA PHE A 255 -12.10 0.34 4.26
C PHE A 255 -10.67 0.24 3.75
N GLY A 256 -10.12 1.38 3.33
CA GLY A 256 -8.69 1.50 3.05
C GLY A 256 -7.85 1.30 4.32
N PRO A 257 -6.56 0.91 4.18
CA PRO A 257 -5.65 0.75 5.30
C PRO A 257 -5.29 2.09 5.98
N THR A 258 -5.13 2.04 7.31
CA THR A 258 -4.52 3.14 8.09
C THR A 258 -3.00 3.03 8.23
N ARG A 259 -2.43 1.94 7.69
CA ARG A 259 -0.99 1.68 7.62
C ARG A 259 -0.67 1.06 6.27
N LEU A 260 0.22 1.68 5.49
CA LEU A 260 0.65 1.16 4.18
C LEU A 260 2.19 1.16 4.13
N GLY A 261 2.79 0.04 3.74
CA GLY A 261 4.27 -0.07 3.68
C GLY A 261 4.99 0.21 5.01
N GLY A 262 4.32 -0.02 6.15
CA GLY A 262 4.84 0.33 7.48
C GLY A 262 4.69 1.81 7.87
N VAL A 263 4.09 2.63 7.02
CA VAL A 263 3.85 4.06 7.26
C VAL A 263 2.45 4.27 7.81
N GLU A 264 2.34 5.07 8.88
CA GLU A 264 1.08 5.57 9.43
C GLU A 264 1.08 7.10 9.44
N VAL A 265 -0.08 7.69 9.18
CA VAL A 265 -0.30 9.13 9.31
C VAL A 265 -1.32 9.37 10.41
N SER A 266 -1.02 10.27 11.33
CA SER A 266 -1.98 10.74 12.35
C SER A 266 -2.26 12.23 12.17
N ILE A 267 -3.53 12.62 12.26
CA ILE A 267 -4.00 14.00 12.13
C ILE A 267 -4.90 14.29 13.34
N GLY A 268 -4.50 15.22 14.20
CA GLY A 268 -5.22 15.52 15.45
C GLY A 268 -5.40 14.28 16.34
N GLY A 269 -4.40 13.39 16.36
CA GLY A 269 -4.42 12.13 17.12
C GLY A 269 -5.21 10.99 16.46
N ARG A 270 -5.81 11.19 15.27
CA ARG A 270 -6.59 10.18 14.55
C ARG A 270 -5.81 9.61 13.36
N LYS A 271 -5.82 8.29 13.20
CA LYS A 271 -5.17 7.63 12.05
C LYS A 271 -5.89 7.96 10.75
N ALA A 272 -5.15 8.45 9.77
CA ALA A 272 -5.62 8.69 8.40
C ALA A 272 -5.51 7.41 7.55
N TYR A 273 -6.23 7.39 6.43
CA TYR A 273 -6.22 6.26 5.50
C TYR A 273 -5.16 6.50 4.42
N VAL A 274 -4.08 5.73 4.42
CA VAL A 274 -2.90 5.97 3.58
C VAL A 274 -3.03 5.20 2.27
N ASN A 275 -3.05 5.89 1.11
CA ASN A 275 -3.21 5.23 -0.20
C ASN A 275 -1.94 5.13 -1.04
N TYR A 276 -0.95 5.94 -0.74
CA TYR A 276 0.31 5.94 -1.46
C TYR A 276 1.43 6.39 -0.54
N VAL A 277 2.56 5.70 -0.64
CA VAL A 277 3.80 6.03 0.06
C VAL A 277 4.95 5.92 -0.92
N SER A 278 5.88 6.87 -0.84
CA SER A 278 7.18 6.85 -1.50
C SER A 278 8.22 7.47 -0.56
N PRO A 279 9.52 7.49 -0.90
CA PRO A 279 10.51 8.14 -0.06
C PRO A 279 10.25 9.62 0.24
N GLY A 280 9.59 10.33 -0.67
CA GLY A 280 9.37 11.78 -0.60
C GLY A 280 7.92 12.24 -0.52
N GLN A 281 6.94 11.34 -0.66
CA GLN A 281 5.52 11.69 -0.70
C GLN A 281 4.65 10.62 -0.03
N ILE A 282 3.62 11.07 0.70
CA ILE A 282 2.52 10.24 1.18
C ILE A 282 1.22 10.88 0.72
N ASN A 283 0.29 10.07 0.22
CA ASN A 283 -1.09 10.50 0.01
C ASN A 283 -1.97 9.78 1.04
N ALA A 284 -2.88 10.54 1.66
CA ALA A 284 -3.76 10.01 2.69
C ALA A 284 -5.11 10.72 2.69
N GLN A 285 -6.16 10.04 3.15
CA GLN A 285 -7.46 10.65 3.40
C GLN A 285 -7.60 11.01 4.87
N VAL A 286 -8.00 12.26 5.13
CA VAL A 286 -8.24 12.77 6.48
C VAL A 286 -9.37 11.97 7.12
N PRO A 287 -9.18 11.42 8.33
CA PRO A 287 -10.21 10.61 8.98
C PRO A 287 -11.38 11.47 9.44
N ALA A 288 -12.49 10.82 9.81
CA ALA A 288 -13.61 11.52 10.43
C ALA A 288 -13.25 12.13 11.79
N ASN A 289 -14.03 13.12 12.22
CA ASN A 289 -14.03 13.69 13.58
C ASN A 289 -12.67 14.26 14.04
N VAL A 290 -11.84 14.74 13.12
CA VAL A 290 -10.71 15.60 13.47
C VAL A 290 -11.26 16.96 13.91
N ALA A 291 -10.79 17.49 15.05
CA ALA A 291 -11.26 18.76 15.57
C ALA A 291 -10.90 19.92 14.61
N LEU A 292 -11.78 20.92 14.55
CA LEU A 292 -11.54 22.13 13.76
C LEU A 292 -10.43 22.99 14.36
N GLY A 293 -9.82 23.86 13.54
CA GLY A 293 -8.72 24.74 13.93
C GLY A 293 -7.35 24.09 13.75
N GLN A 294 -6.34 24.64 14.41
CA GLN A 294 -4.96 24.15 14.30
C GLN A 294 -4.84 22.75 14.93
N GLN A 295 -4.40 21.78 14.14
CA GLN A 295 -4.14 20.41 14.52
C GLN A 295 -2.71 20.00 14.12
N SER A 296 -2.25 18.88 14.64
CA SER A 296 -0.94 18.32 14.31
C SER A 296 -1.06 17.14 13.34
N VAL A 297 -0.16 17.10 12.36
CA VAL A 297 0.10 15.94 11.50
C VAL A 297 1.42 15.30 11.94
N THR A 298 1.42 13.99 12.12
CA THR A 298 2.65 13.21 12.35
C THR A 298 2.67 12.01 11.42
N VAL A 299 3.86 11.70 10.90
CA VAL A 299 4.12 10.46 10.16
C VAL A 299 4.91 9.54 11.07
N THR A 300 4.48 8.28 11.17
CA THR A 300 5.24 7.22 11.85
C THR A 300 5.67 6.20 10.82
N THR A 301 6.96 5.90 10.81
CA THR A 301 7.56 4.82 10.02
C THR A 301 8.27 3.89 10.99
N PRO A 302 8.78 2.72 10.55
CA PRO A 302 9.64 1.94 11.41
C PRO A 302 10.87 2.75 11.83
N GLY A 303 11.34 3.73 11.03
CA GLY A 303 12.45 4.65 11.33
C GLY A 303 12.21 5.61 12.50
N GLY A 304 10.97 5.74 12.97
CA GLY A 304 10.57 6.62 14.07
C GLY A 304 9.35 7.46 13.71
N THR A 305 9.04 8.44 14.55
CA THR A 305 7.94 9.38 14.34
C THR A 305 8.48 10.77 14.02
N SER A 306 7.87 11.47 13.08
CA SER A 306 8.25 12.85 12.73
C SER A 306 7.99 13.80 13.89
N ALA A 307 8.61 14.97 13.85
CA ALA A 307 8.08 16.12 14.56
C ALA A 307 6.62 16.41 14.11
N ALA A 308 5.83 17.01 15.00
CA ALA A 308 4.47 17.43 14.67
C ALA A 308 4.48 18.60 13.68
N PHE A 309 3.78 18.44 12.56
CA PHE A 309 3.58 19.48 11.56
C PHE A 309 2.22 20.15 11.78
N PRO A 310 2.14 21.49 11.97
CA PRO A 310 0.87 22.17 12.18
C PRO A 310 0.06 22.29 10.88
N ILE A 311 -1.24 22.01 10.94
CA ILE A 311 -2.19 22.21 9.82
C ILE A 311 -3.51 22.77 10.34
N ASN A 312 -4.18 23.63 9.56
CA ASN A 312 -5.53 24.07 9.90
C ASN A 312 -6.58 23.11 9.35
N VAL A 313 -7.52 22.70 10.20
CA VAL A 313 -8.66 21.83 9.84
C VAL A 313 -9.94 22.66 9.82
N GLU A 314 -10.67 22.59 8.71
CA GLU A 314 -11.92 23.31 8.49
C GLU A 314 -13.09 22.35 8.24
N GLY A 315 -14.32 22.89 8.26
CA GLY A 315 -15.53 22.08 8.11
C GLY A 315 -15.62 21.39 6.75
N VAL A 316 -15.24 22.10 5.68
CA VAL A 316 -15.17 21.59 4.31
C VAL A 316 -14.00 22.25 3.57
N LYS A 317 -13.40 21.51 2.63
CA LYS A 317 -12.32 21.99 1.74
C LYS A 317 -12.55 21.46 0.33
N PRO A 318 -13.58 21.99 -0.37
CA PRO A 318 -13.96 21.51 -1.68
C PRO A 318 -12.91 21.87 -2.73
N GLY A 319 -12.52 20.88 -3.52
CA GLY A 319 -11.63 21.03 -4.67
C GLY A 319 -12.10 20.18 -5.84
N LEU A 320 -12.19 20.76 -7.03
CA LEU A 320 -12.46 20.06 -8.28
C LEU A 320 -11.16 19.63 -8.95
N LEU A 321 -11.22 18.49 -9.64
CA LEU A 321 -10.10 17.93 -10.39
C LEU A 321 -9.70 18.89 -11.52
N ALA A 322 -8.49 19.44 -11.41
CA ALA A 322 -7.90 20.40 -12.33
C ALA A 322 -6.36 20.32 -12.21
N PRO A 323 -5.73 19.24 -12.70
CA PRO A 323 -4.28 19.06 -12.59
C PRO A 323 -3.52 20.08 -13.44
N PRO A 324 -2.21 20.31 -13.19
CA PRO A 324 -1.40 21.26 -13.94
C PRO A 324 -1.41 21.03 -15.46
N ALA A 325 -1.53 19.78 -15.91
CA ALA A 325 -1.63 19.43 -17.34
C ALA A 325 -2.87 20.04 -18.03
N PHE A 326 -3.89 20.45 -17.28
CA PHE A 326 -5.10 21.12 -17.78
C PHE A 326 -4.99 22.66 -17.72
N THR A 327 -3.80 23.20 -17.48
CA THR A 327 -3.54 24.64 -17.66
C THR A 327 -3.22 24.94 -19.12
N LEU A 328 -4.12 25.64 -19.81
CA LEU A 328 -3.95 26.06 -21.20
C LEU A 328 -3.69 27.56 -21.23
N SER A 329 -2.55 27.97 -21.80
CA SER A 329 -2.17 29.39 -21.93
C SER A 329 -2.32 30.19 -20.62
N GLY A 330 -1.94 29.58 -19.48
CA GLY A 330 -2.02 30.20 -18.15
C GLY A 330 -3.41 30.15 -17.49
N THR A 331 -4.40 29.52 -18.12
CA THR A 331 -5.75 29.38 -17.57
C THR A 331 -6.04 27.93 -17.19
N GLN A 332 -6.37 27.70 -15.92
CA GLN A 332 -6.66 26.37 -15.40
C GLN A 332 -8.05 25.90 -15.85
N HIS A 333 -8.10 24.84 -16.66
CA HIS A 333 -9.34 24.18 -17.03
C HIS A 333 -9.66 23.10 -16.01
N VAL A 334 -10.96 22.92 -15.73
CA VAL A 334 -11.44 21.76 -14.97
C VAL A 334 -11.35 20.50 -15.83
N VAL A 335 -11.14 19.35 -15.20
CA VAL A 335 -11.35 18.07 -15.86
C VAL A 335 -12.84 17.76 -15.90
N ALA A 336 -13.40 17.68 -17.10
CA ALA A 336 -14.75 17.16 -17.31
C ALA A 336 -14.76 16.13 -18.45
N LEU A 337 -15.66 15.15 -18.34
CA LEU A 337 -15.89 14.13 -19.35
C LEU A 337 -17.28 14.28 -19.96
N LEU A 338 -17.38 13.96 -21.24
CA LEU A 338 -18.66 13.79 -21.93
C LEU A 338 -19.32 12.45 -21.55
N PRO A 339 -20.59 12.20 -21.94
CA PRO A 339 -21.34 10.99 -21.55
C PRO A 339 -20.70 9.66 -21.97
N ASP A 340 -19.78 9.69 -22.94
CA ASP A 340 -18.99 8.52 -23.35
C ASP A 340 -17.89 8.12 -22.35
N ASN A 341 -17.68 8.92 -21.29
CA ASN A 341 -16.66 8.75 -20.25
C ASN A 341 -15.22 8.65 -20.79
N THR A 342 -14.97 9.06 -22.03
CA THR A 342 -13.67 8.91 -22.70
C THR A 342 -13.22 10.17 -23.43
N THR A 343 -14.14 11.08 -23.75
CA THR A 343 -13.83 12.37 -24.39
C THR A 343 -13.83 13.49 -23.36
N TYR A 344 -12.73 14.24 -23.31
CA TYR A 344 -12.58 15.38 -22.40
C TYR A 344 -13.22 16.66 -22.94
N VAL A 345 -13.69 17.51 -22.03
CA VAL A 345 -14.22 18.85 -22.35
C VAL A 345 -13.08 19.87 -22.38
N LEU A 346 -12.41 19.96 -23.52
CA LEU A 346 -11.32 20.90 -23.80
C LEU A 346 -11.37 21.33 -25.27
N PRO A 347 -10.68 22.41 -25.67
CA PRO A 347 -10.48 22.70 -27.08
C PRO A 347 -9.80 21.51 -27.78
N PRO A 348 -10.29 21.03 -28.94
CA PRO A 348 -9.69 19.91 -29.65
C PRO A 348 -8.20 20.15 -29.90
N GLY A 349 -7.38 19.15 -29.58
CA GLY A 349 -5.93 19.22 -29.78
C GLY A 349 -5.18 20.12 -28.80
N ALA A 350 -5.83 20.66 -27.76
CA ALA A 350 -5.18 21.50 -26.75
C ALA A 350 -4.11 20.76 -25.93
N ILE A 351 -4.29 19.44 -25.75
CA ILE A 351 -3.32 18.56 -25.09
C ILE A 351 -3.01 17.41 -26.06
N ALA A 352 -1.74 17.24 -26.40
CA ALA A 352 -1.29 16.21 -27.33
C ALA A 352 -1.65 14.81 -26.83
N GLY A 353 -2.24 13.98 -27.70
CA GLY A 353 -2.66 12.61 -27.37
C GLY A 353 -3.95 12.51 -26.55
N LEU A 354 -4.59 13.63 -26.20
CA LEU A 354 -5.82 13.64 -25.41
C LEU A 354 -7.05 13.86 -26.29
N ASN A 355 -7.93 12.85 -26.36
CA ASN A 355 -9.21 12.98 -27.08
C ASN A 355 -10.10 14.02 -26.38
N SER A 356 -10.42 15.11 -27.09
CA SER A 356 -11.13 16.25 -26.51
C SER A 356 -11.99 17.00 -27.52
N ARG A 357 -13.09 17.56 -27.04
CA ARG A 357 -13.87 18.57 -27.74
C ARG A 357 -14.57 19.52 -26.79
N ARG A 358 -14.99 20.67 -27.33
CA ARG A 358 -15.88 21.59 -26.62
C ARG A 358 -17.23 20.93 -26.35
N VAL A 359 -17.79 21.15 -25.17
CA VAL A 359 -19.15 20.70 -24.83
C VAL A 359 -20.18 21.66 -25.42
N ARG A 360 -21.34 21.15 -25.83
CA ARG A 360 -22.46 21.97 -26.32
C ARG A 360 -23.49 22.21 -25.21
N PRO A 361 -24.18 23.36 -25.20
CA PRO A 361 -25.36 23.55 -24.35
C PRO A 361 -26.36 22.39 -24.49
N GLY A 362 -26.91 21.94 -23.37
CA GLY A 362 -27.83 20.80 -23.28
C GLY A 362 -27.15 19.44 -23.09
N GLU A 363 -25.84 19.31 -23.35
CA GLU A 363 -25.11 18.08 -23.04
C GLU A 363 -24.86 17.97 -21.53
N THR A 364 -24.81 16.73 -21.02
CA THR A 364 -24.43 16.46 -19.63
C THR A 364 -22.96 16.07 -19.56
N ILE A 365 -22.23 16.68 -18.63
CA ILE A 365 -20.82 16.38 -18.36
C ILE A 365 -20.67 15.79 -16.96
N THR A 366 -19.61 15.02 -16.79
CA THR A 366 -19.18 14.46 -15.51
C THR A 366 -17.96 15.22 -15.00
N LEU A 367 -18.04 15.74 -13.78
CA LEU A 367 -16.96 16.43 -13.07
C LEU A 367 -16.61 15.65 -11.80
N TYR A 368 -15.36 15.74 -11.35
CA TYR A 368 -14.89 15.08 -10.12
C TYR A 368 -14.28 16.07 -9.13
N GLY A 369 -14.33 15.73 -7.84
CA GLY A 369 -13.74 16.55 -6.79
C GLY A 369 -13.55 15.83 -5.46
N ILE A 370 -13.03 16.54 -4.45
CA ILE A 370 -12.80 16.05 -3.07
C ILE A 370 -13.27 17.10 -2.06
N GLY A 371 -13.51 16.68 -0.81
CA GLY A 371 -13.68 17.60 0.33
C GLY A 371 -14.98 18.42 0.36
N PHE A 372 -16.03 18.00 -0.36
CA PHE A 372 -17.33 18.67 -0.39
C PHE A 372 -18.19 18.43 0.87
N GLY A 373 -17.82 17.49 1.73
CA GLY A 373 -18.48 17.23 3.02
C GLY A 373 -19.46 16.05 3.01
N SER A 374 -20.34 15.97 4.00
CA SER A 374 -21.15 14.77 4.24
C SER A 374 -22.17 14.47 3.14
N VAL A 375 -22.48 13.19 2.95
CA VAL A 375 -23.49 12.68 2.01
C VAL A 375 -24.58 11.87 2.74
N THR A 376 -25.72 11.66 2.09
CA THR A 376 -26.82 10.80 2.56
C THR A 376 -27.23 9.78 1.47
N PRO A 377 -27.30 8.47 1.76
CA PRO A 377 -26.88 7.81 3.00
C PRO A 377 -25.40 8.06 3.34
N ALA A 378 -25.06 8.04 4.63
CA ALA A 378 -23.71 8.37 5.09
C ALA A 378 -22.67 7.34 4.64
N VAL A 379 -21.51 7.83 4.20
CA VAL A 379 -20.31 7.03 3.90
C VAL A 379 -19.16 7.63 4.70
N ALA A 380 -18.51 6.81 5.52
CA ALA A 380 -17.41 7.29 6.36
C ALA A 380 -16.14 7.54 5.53
N PRO A 381 -15.27 8.50 5.91
CA PRO A 381 -13.90 8.54 5.42
C PRO A 381 -13.23 7.16 5.54
N GLY A 382 -12.43 6.81 4.54
CA GLY A 382 -11.77 5.51 4.37
C GLY A 382 -12.63 4.44 3.74
N GLN A 383 -13.94 4.61 3.69
CA GLN A 383 -14.88 3.62 3.17
C GLN A 383 -15.11 3.79 1.67
N VAL A 384 -15.16 2.67 0.94
CA VAL A 384 -15.60 2.64 -0.46
C VAL A 384 -17.10 2.95 -0.53
N ALA A 385 -17.49 3.91 -1.36
CA ALA A 385 -18.90 4.21 -1.61
C ALA A 385 -19.53 3.12 -2.51
N THR A 386 -20.46 2.32 -1.98
CA THR A 386 -21.07 1.19 -2.71
C THR A 386 -22.49 1.45 -3.21
N GLN A 387 -23.09 2.57 -2.80
CA GLN A 387 -24.44 2.97 -3.18
C GLN A 387 -24.48 4.44 -3.60
N LEU A 388 -25.51 4.77 -4.40
CA LEU A 388 -25.81 6.17 -4.71
C LEU A 388 -26.12 6.93 -3.42
N ASN A 389 -25.65 8.16 -3.38
CA ASN A 389 -25.78 9.06 -2.25
C ASN A 389 -25.88 10.50 -2.78
N ALA A 390 -26.30 11.42 -1.91
CA ALA A 390 -26.47 12.82 -2.25
C ALA A 390 -25.72 13.69 -1.25
N LEU A 391 -25.06 14.73 -1.73
CA LEU A 391 -24.43 15.74 -0.89
C LEU A 391 -25.46 16.42 0.01
N VAL A 392 -25.16 16.53 1.30
CA VAL A 392 -26.07 17.17 2.28
C VAL A 392 -26.09 18.69 2.09
N ALA A 393 -24.92 19.27 1.85
CA ALA A 393 -24.80 20.71 1.59
C ALA A 393 -25.29 21.04 0.17
N PRO A 394 -26.12 22.08 -0.01
CA PRO A 394 -26.61 22.47 -1.33
C PRO A 394 -25.46 22.98 -2.20
N ILE A 395 -25.45 22.55 -3.47
CA ILE A 395 -24.44 22.92 -4.44
C ILE A 395 -25.08 23.65 -5.63
N VAL A 396 -24.45 24.72 -6.09
CA VAL A 396 -24.86 25.43 -7.31
C VAL A 396 -23.66 25.51 -8.24
N VAL A 397 -23.88 25.15 -9.51
CA VAL A 397 -22.88 25.22 -10.57
C VAL A 397 -23.31 26.26 -11.58
N ARG A 398 -22.40 27.16 -11.99
CA ARG A 398 -22.67 28.19 -13.00
C ARG A 398 -21.59 28.23 -14.06
N PHE A 399 -22.01 28.43 -15.30
CA PHE A 399 -21.18 28.63 -16.49
C PHE A 399 -21.35 30.08 -16.94
N GLY A 400 -20.29 30.89 -16.90
CA GLY A 400 -20.37 32.31 -17.24
C GLY A 400 -21.46 33.08 -16.46
N GLY A 401 -21.74 32.66 -15.22
CA GLY A 401 -22.81 33.22 -14.38
C GLY A 401 -24.20 32.58 -14.57
N VAL A 402 -24.42 31.78 -15.61
CA VAL A 402 -25.70 31.09 -15.85
C VAL A 402 -25.74 29.77 -15.07
N GLN A 403 -26.79 29.57 -14.27
CA GLN A 403 -26.96 28.36 -13.46
C GLN A 403 -27.22 27.13 -14.33
N ALA A 404 -26.49 26.06 -14.04
CA ALA A 404 -26.62 24.75 -14.66
C ALA A 404 -27.56 23.84 -13.86
N ASN A 405 -28.14 22.84 -14.54
CA ASN A 405 -28.87 21.76 -13.87
C ASN A 405 -27.89 20.68 -13.40
N VAL A 406 -27.99 20.26 -12.13
CA VAL A 406 -27.14 19.22 -11.54
C VAL A 406 -28.00 18.00 -11.27
N SER A 407 -27.82 16.93 -12.05
CA SER A 407 -28.62 15.71 -11.96
C SER A 407 -28.04 14.69 -10.97
N TYR A 408 -26.77 14.81 -10.61
CA TYR A 408 -26.13 14.04 -9.54
C TYR A 408 -25.06 14.89 -8.85
N ALA A 409 -24.99 14.78 -7.52
CA ALA A 409 -23.96 15.37 -6.68
C ALA A 409 -23.77 14.49 -5.43
N GLY A 410 -22.70 13.70 -5.39
CA GLY A 410 -22.43 12.77 -4.30
C GLY A 410 -21.08 12.10 -4.45
N LEU A 411 -20.72 11.21 -3.53
CA LEU A 411 -19.55 10.34 -3.67
C LEU A 411 -19.73 9.41 -4.87
N ALA A 412 -18.67 9.28 -5.66
CA ALA A 412 -18.60 8.41 -6.83
C ALA A 412 -18.61 6.94 -6.41
N PRO A 413 -19.48 6.10 -6.98
CA PRO A 413 -19.51 4.67 -6.69
C PRO A 413 -18.16 3.99 -6.95
N ASN A 414 -17.78 3.06 -6.07
CA ASN A 414 -16.53 2.29 -6.06
C ASN A 414 -15.25 3.10 -5.74
N PHE A 415 -15.39 4.35 -5.29
CA PHE A 415 -14.25 5.18 -4.87
C PHE A 415 -14.33 5.53 -3.38
N VAL A 416 -13.17 5.86 -2.82
CA VAL A 416 -13.03 6.40 -1.46
C VAL A 416 -12.87 7.93 -1.56
N GLY A 417 -13.80 8.69 -1.00
CA GLY A 417 -13.68 10.16 -0.87
C GLY A 417 -13.71 10.99 -2.16
N LEU A 418 -13.93 10.38 -3.32
CA LEU A 418 -14.08 11.07 -4.60
C LEU A 418 -15.54 11.43 -4.81
N TYR A 419 -15.84 12.68 -5.13
CA TYR A 419 -17.17 13.16 -5.50
C TYR A 419 -17.31 13.18 -7.02
N GLN A 420 -18.52 12.91 -7.49
CA GLN A 420 -18.94 13.04 -8.88
C GLN A 420 -20.11 14.02 -8.99
N PHE A 421 -20.07 14.86 -10.02
CA PHE A 421 -21.16 15.77 -10.38
C PHE A 421 -21.56 15.53 -11.83
N ASN A 422 -22.85 15.29 -12.07
CA ASN A 422 -23.41 15.24 -13.41
C ASN A 422 -24.14 16.55 -13.67
N VAL A 423 -23.65 17.33 -14.64
CA VAL A 423 -24.09 18.71 -14.85
C VAL A 423 -24.50 18.91 -16.31
N THR A 424 -25.73 19.36 -16.54
CA THR A 424 -26.19 19.76 -17.87
C THR A 424 -25.73 21.18 -18.17
N VAL A 425 -24.97 21.35 -19.24
CA VAL A 425 -24.40 22.65 -19.63
C VAL A 425 -25.54 23.60 -20.04
N PRO A 426 -25.67 24.78 -19.41
CA PRO A 426 -26.72 25.73 -19.75
C PRO A 426 -26.41 26.48 -21.05
N ALA A 427 -27.39 27.22 -21.57
CA ALA A 427 -27.19 28.09 -22.72
C ALA A 427 -26.25 29.25 -22.35
N VAL A 428 -25.03 29.22 -22.90
CA VAL A 428 -23.98 30.24 -22.74
C VAL A 428 -23.27 30.47 -24.07
N ALA A 429 -22.60 31.61 -24.22
CA ALA A 429 -21.80 31.88 -25.41
C ALA A 429 -20.62 30.89 -25.53
N ALA A 430 -20.32 30.47 -26.77
CA ALA A 430 -19.15 29.63 -27.05
C ALA A 430 -17.86 30.35 -26.67
N SER A 431 -16.98 29.65 -25.96
CA SER A 431 -15.65 30.12 -25.56
C SER A 431 -14.83 28.93 -25.11
N ASP A 432 -13.51 28.99 -25.35
CA ASP A 432 -12.57 28.00 -24.81
C ASP A 432 -12.40 28.11 -23.30
N ALA A 433 -12.79 29.25 -22.71
CA ALA A 433 -12.57 29.56 -21.30
C ALA A 433 -13.82 30.16 -20.64
N VAL A 434 -14.96 29.47 -20.72
CA VAL A 434 -16.16 29.88 -19.98
C VAL A 434 -15.88 29.74 -18.47
N PRO A 435 -16.03 30.81 -17.65
CA PRO A 435 -15.84 30.70 -16.20
C PRO A 435 -16.78 29.66 -15.60
N LEU A 436 -16.23 28.72 -14.84
CA LEU A 436 -16.99 27.69 -14.14
C LEU A 436 -16.88 27.97 -12.64
N THR A 437 -18.03 28.23 -12.00
CA THR A 437 -18.11 28.52 -10.57
C THR A 437 -18.98 27.51 -9.86
N PHE A 438 -18.56 27.16 -8.65
CA PHE A 438 -19.25 26.25 -7.76
C PHE A 438 -19.45 26.96 -6.44
N THR A 439 -20.67 26.88 -5.89
CA THR A 439 -20.96 27.38 -4.55
C THR A 439 -21.46 26.23 -3.69
N LEU A 440 -20.88 26.05 -2.51
CA LEU A 440 -21.28 25.07 -1.51
C LEU A 440 -21.90 25.80 -0.32
N SER A 441 -23.19 25.58 -0.05
CA SER A 441 -23.94 26.34 0.97
C SER A 441 -23.84 27.86 0.80
N GLY A 442 -23.78 28.33 -0.46
CA GLY A 442 -23.65 29.75 -0.79
C GLY A 442 -22.24 30.32 -0.73
N VAL A 443 -21.22 29.52 -0.39
CA VAL A 443 -19.80 29.93 -0.38
C VAL A 443 -19.11 29.47 -1.66
N ASP A 444 -18.44 30.38 -2.36
CA ASP A 444 -17.67 30.07 -3.56
C ASP A 444 -16.48 29.15 -3.25
N LEU A 445 -16.21 28.20 -4.15
CA LEU A 445 -14.96 27.45 -4.15
C LEU A 445 -13.77 28.38 -4.40
N ALA A 446 -12.64 28.11 -3.76
CA ALA A 446 -11.42 28.92 -3.89
C ALA A 446 -10.77 28.81 -5.28
N GLN A 447 -10.96 27.68 -5.98
CA GLN A 447 -10.40 27.47 -7.31
C GLN A 447 -11.11 28.35 -8.35
N ARG A 448 -10.32 29.02 -9.19
CA ARG A 448 -10.81 29.72 -10.39
C ARG A 448 -10.60 28.81 -11.59
N LEU A 449 -11.69 28.26 -12.11
CA LEU A 449 -11.67 27.28 -13.18
C LEU A 449 -12.45 27.77 -14.39
N VAL A 450 -12.05 27.30 -15.56
CA VAL A 450 -12.79 27.49 -16.81
C VAL A 450 -13.11 26.15 -17.47
N ILE A 451 -14.02 26.19 -18.45
CA ILE A 451 -14.40 25.04 -19.26
C ILE A 451 -14.69 25.47 -20.70
N ALA A 452 -14.39 24.59 -21.66
CA ALA A 452 -14.54 24.88 -23.09
C ALA A 452 -15.94 24.54 -23.61
N VAL A 453 -16.70 25.55 -24.03
CA VAL A 453 -18.07 25.42 -24.58
C VAL A 453 -18.08 25.82 -26.05
N GLY A 454 -18.75 25.03 -26.88
CA GLY A 454 -18.93 25.25 -28.32
C GLY A 454 -20.40 25.26 -28.69
N ASN A 455 -20.75 25.96 -29.77
CA ASN A 455 -22.11 26.03 -30.31
C ASN A 455 -22.25 25.23 -31.59
#